data_AF-A0AA94HP85-F1
#
_entry.id   AF-A0AA94HP85-F1
#
_cell.length_a   1.000
_cell.length_b   1.000
_cell.length_c   1.000
_cell.angle_alpha   90.00
_cell.angle_beta   90.00
_cell.angle_gamma   90.00
#
_symmetry.space_group_name_H-M   'P 1'
#
loop_
_entity.id
_entity.type
_entity.pdbx_description
1 polymer ?
#
loop_
_entity_poly.entity_id
_entity_poly.type
_entity_poly.pdbx_seq_one_letter_code
_entity_poly.pdbx_strand_id
1 'polypeptide(L)'
;MQSDAGRELYGAWAERWPSDVAELLDGYSGSWWIGGGWALDAASGIARPHGDIDVVIPRSELSLLRGWLGGKWQLWCAFQGALKPLLPHDSDVLPIGTTSIWLRRSAYSLWEYEVLLDPSDGETWRFRRDTAVTMPLQDALTVQDGIRFAKPQVVLAYGAADHTEVEWLDEALPSLDAESRTWLTERLADDHPWRKRLQAPQA
;
A
#
# COMPACT_ATOMS: atom_id res chain seq x y z
N MET A 1 1.28 -0.29 -14.52
CA MET A 1 1.20 0.97 -15.27
C MET A 1 2.41 1.89 -15.06
N GLN A 2 3.38 1.51 -14.21
CA GLN A 2 4.57 2.33 -13.94
C GLN A 2 5.82 1.92 -14.75
N SER A 3 5.68 0.99 -15.71
CA SER A 3 6.73 0.64 -16.68
C SER A 3 7.03 1.80 -17.63
N ASP A 4 8.12 1.76 -18.39
CA ASP A 4 8.47 2.82 -19.36
C ASP A 4 7.33 3.10 -20.37
N ALA A 5 6.74 2.05 -20.94
CA ALA A 5 5.55 2.18 -21.80
C ALA A 5 4.34 2.78 -21.07
N GLY A 6 4.19 2.46 -19.77
CA GLY A 6 3.14 3.05 -18.93
C GLY A 6 3.39 4.52 -18.61
N ARG A 7 4.65 4.91 -18.40
CA ARG A 7 5.06 6.32 -18.19
C ARG A 7 4.88 7.15 -19.45
N GLU A 8 5.18 6.58 -20.62
CA GLU A 8 4.90 7.23 -21.91
C GLU A 8 3.39 7.47 -22.09
N LEU A 9 2.55 6.52 -21.68
CA LEU A 9 1.10 6.60 -21.85
C LEU A 9 0.41 7.47 -20.80
N TYR A 10 0.83 7.42 -19.53
CA TYR A 10 0.13 8.02 -18.41
C TYR A 10 0.89 9.16 -17.72
N GLY A 11 2.15 9.36 -18.04
CA GLY A 11 3.04 10.34 -17.39
C GLY A 11 3.90 9.72 -16.28
N ALA A 12 4.95 10.44 -15.91
CA ALA A 12 5.91 10.03 -14.90
C ALA A 12 5.44 10.33 -13.46
N TRP A 13 6.14 9.73 -12.50
CA TRP A 13 5.91 9.85 -11.06
C TRP A 13 6.98 10.73 -10.42
N ALA A 14 6.57 11.51 -9.42
CA ALA A 14 7.46 12.22 -8.53
C ALA A 14 7.94 11.27 -7.42
N GLU A 15 9.20 11.42 -7.02
CA GLU A 15 9.69 10.80 -5.79
C GLU A 15 8.97 11.40 -4.58
N ARG A 16 8.54 10.53 -3.67
CA ARG A 16 7.84 10.91 -2.44
C ARG A 16 8.30 10.07 -1.27
N TRP A 17 8.24 10.67 -0.09
CA TRP A 17 8.64 10.05 1.17
C TRP A 17 7.44 9.90 2.13
N PRO A 18 7.51 8.97 3.10
CA PRO A 18 6.48 8.84 4.13
C PRO A 18 6.15 10.15 4.85
N SER A 19 7.14 11.02 5.05
CA SER A 19 6.95 12.35 5.63
C SER A 19 6.08 13.27 4.77
N ASP A 20 6.15 13.16 3.44
CA ASP A 20 5.31 13.96 2.54
C ASP A 20 3.83 13.55 2.65
N VAL A 21 3.58 12.25 2.87
CA VAL A 21 2.23 11.72 3.12
C VAL A 21 1.71 12.19 4.48
N ALA A 22 2.57 12.21 5.50
CA ALA A 22 2.22 12.75 6.81
C ALA A 22 1.84 14.23 6.71
N GLU A 23 2.56 15.03 5.92
CA GLU A 23 2.21 16.43 5.64
C GLU A 23 0.89 16.55 4.84
N LEU A 24 0.70 15.71 3.81
CA LEU A 24 -0.51 15.69 2.99
C LEU A 24 -1.78 15.42 3.82
N LEU A 25 -1.65 14.56 4.83
CA LEU A 25 -2.74 14.08 5.69
C LEU A 25 -2.71 14.69 7.09
N ASP A 26 -1.95 15.77 7.30
CA ASP A 26 -1.95 16.49 8.58
C ASP A 26 -3.33 17.13 8.85
N GLY A 27 -3.99 16.68 9.92
CA GLY A 27 -5.37 17.06 10.24
C GLY A 27 -6.45 16.27 9.52
N TYR A 28 -6.09 15.28 8.67
CA TYR A 28 -7.06 14.33 8.13
C TYR A 28 -7.62 13.46 9.27
N SER A 29 -8.95 13.38 9.37
CA SER A 29 -9.62 12.69 10.48
C SER A 29 -9.77 11.18 10.28
N GLY A 30 -9.44 10.67 9.10
CA GLY A 30 -9.58 9.24 8.77
C GLY A 30 -8.34 8.42 9.09
N SER A 31 -8.44 7.12 8.85
CA SER A 31 -7.33 6.18 9.00
C SER A 31 -6.47 6.11 7.74
N TRP A 32 -5.16 6.08 7.94
CA TRP A 32 -4.19 5.91 6.88
C TRP A 32 -2.90 5.29 7.41
N TRP A 33 -2.19 4.59 6.53
CA TRP A 33 -0.86 4.04 6.80
C TRP A 33 -0.09 3.91 5.49
N ILE A 34 1.22 3.67 5.60
CA ILE A 34 2.10 3.41 4.45
C ILE A 34 2.19 1.90 4.22
N GLY A 35 2.04 1.50 2.96
CA GLY A 35 2.25 0.13 2.50
C GLY A 35 3.56 -0.04 1.71
N GLY A 36 3.65 -1.15 0.97
CA GLY A 36 4.66 -1.34 -0.06
C GLY A 36 6.11 -1.34 0.43
N GLY A 37 7.02 -0.96 -0.46
CA GLY A 37 8.47 -0.98 -0.21
C GLY A 37 8.88 -0.13 0.99
N TRP A 38 8.29 1.06 1.16
CA TRP A 38 8.55 1.94 2.29
C TRP A 38 8.27 1.31 3.66
N ALA A 39 7.23 0.48 3.76
CA ALA A 39 6.93 -0.25 4.99
C ALA A 39 7.95 -1.36 5.29
N LEU A 40 8.55 -1.97 4.27
CA LEU A 40 9.65 -2.92 4.45
C LEU A 40 10.95 -2.22 4.85
N ASP A 41 11.24 -1.04 4.31
CA ASP A 41 12.39 -0.22 4.73
C ASP A 41 12.26 0.18 6.19
N ALA A 42 11.07 0.62 6.61
CA ALA A 42 10.76 0.94 8.00
C ALA A 42 11.03 -0.27 8.94
N ALA A 43 10.55 -1.46 8.55
CA ALA A 43 10.72 -2.66 9.36
C ALA A 43 12.17 -3.21 9.39
N SER A 44 12.88 -3.13 8.27
CA SER A 44 14.25 -3.69 8.14
C SER A 44 15.35 -2.70 8.55
N GLY A 45 15.06 -1.39 8.55
CA GLY A 45 16.05 -0.34 8.69
C GLY A 45 16.95 -0.15 7.46
N ILE A 46 16.64 -0.81 6.33
CA ILE A 46 17.42 -0.74 5.09
C ILE A 46 16.70 0.20 4.11
N ALA A 47 17.32 1.34 3.81
CA ALA A 47 16.79 2.31 2.86
C ALA A 47 17.11 1.92 1.42
N ARG A 48 16.10 1.99 0.54
CA ARG A 48 16.22 1.67 -0.89
C ARG A 48 15.59 2.75 -1.77
N PRO A 49 15.95 2.82 -3.06
CA PRO A 49 15.23 3.68 -3.99
C PRO A 49 13.78 3.19 -4.17
N HIS A 50 12.82 4.09 -4.01
CA HIS A 50 11.40 3.82 -4.29
C HIS A 50 10.95 4.66 -5.48
N GLY A 51 10.21 4.04 -6.40
CA GLY A 51 9.65 4.72 -7.58
C GLY A 51 8.30 5.40 -7.32
N ASP A 52 7.66 5.05 -6.22
CA ASP A 52 6.33 5.48 -5.80
C ASP A 52 6.19 5.42 -4.26
N ILE A 53 5.00 5.78 -3.79
CA ILE A 53 4.61 5.61 -2.39
C ILE A 53 3.18 5.10 -2.32
N ASP A 54 2.99 4.01 -1.57
CA ASP A 54 1.72 3.37 -1.33
C ASP A 54 1.07 3.97 -0.07
N VAL A 55 0.16 4.92 -0.26
CA VAL A 55 -0.71 5.42 0.80
C VAL A 55 -1.91 4.49 0.90
N VAL A 56 -2.23 3.97 2.07
CA VAL A 56 -3.36 3.06 2.24
C VAL A 56 -4.42 3.71 3.09
N ILE A 57 -5.68 3.62 2.67
CA ILE A 57 -6.86 4.03 3.46
C ILE A 57 -7.92 2.92 3.44
N PRO A 58 -8.80 2.87 4.45
CA PRO A 58 -10.05 2.13 4.33
C PRO A 58 -10.86 2.61 3.11
N ARG A 59 -11.35 1.69 2.28
CA ARG A 59 -12.19 2.01 1.13
C ARG A 59 -13.44 2.78 1.53
N SER A 60 -13.99 2.48 2.70
CA SER A 60 -15.15 3.17 3.28
C SER A 60 -14.90 4.66 3.53
N GLU A 61 -13.63 5.08 3.60
CA GLU A 61 -13.23 6.47 3.82
C GLU A 61 -12.90 7.23 2.51
N LEU A 62 -13.15 6.65 1.33
CA LEU A 62 -12.89 7.33 0.06
C LEU A 62 -13.58 8.71 -0.01
N SER A 63 -14.85 8.80 0.38
CA SER A 63 -15.59 10.07 0.41
C SER A 63 -14.92 11.10 1.32
N LEU A 64 -14.42 10.67 2.48
CA LEU A 64 -13.74 11.51 3.44
C LEU A 64 -12.42 12.04 2.87
N LEU A 65 -11.62 11.17 2.25
CA LEU A 65 -10.38 11.55 1.58
C LEU A 65 -10.63 12.52 0.41
N ARG A 66 -11.65 12.27 -0.41
CA ARG A 66 -12.00 13.17 -1.53
C ARG A 66 -12.40 14.55 -1.05
N GLY A 67 -13.14 14.64 0.07
CA GLY A 67 -13.48 15.90 0.70
C GLY A 67 -12.23 16.63 1.23
N TRP A 68 -11.31 15.91 1.86
CA TRP A 68 -10.04 16.44 2.38
C TRP A 68 -9.12 16.99 1.29
N LEU A 69 -8.95 16.23 0.20
CA LEU A 69 -8.06 16.58 -0.91
C LEU A 69 -8.71 17.50 -1.95
N GLY A 70 -10.04 17.66 -1.87
CA GLY A 70 -10.85 18.39 -2.83
C GLY A 70 -10.33 19.80 -3.11
N GLY A 71 -10.34 20.18 -4.39
CA GLY A 71 -9.88 21.51 -4.84
C GLY A 71 -8.36 21.72 -4.85
N LYS A 72 -7.57 20.84 -4.22
CA LYS A 72 -6.10 20.91 -4.18
C LYS A 72 -5.41 19.85 -5.06
N TRP A 73 -6.12 18.77 -5.35
CA TRP A 73 -5.64 17.60 -6.08
C TRP A 73 -6.64 17.13 -7.13
N GLN A 74 -6.11 16.60 -8.23
CA GLN A 74 -6.86 15.79 -9.18
C GLN A 74 -6.75 14.32 -8.75
N LEU A 75 -7.91 13.67 -8.62
CA LEU A 75 -8.02 12.28 -8.22
C LEU A 75 -8.41 11.45 -9.45
N TRP A 76 -7.74 10.34 -9.66
CA TRP A 76 -7.96 9.47 -10.80
C TRP A 76 -8.16 8.04 -10.34
N CYS A 77 -9.28 7.43 -10.70
CA CYS A 77 -9.52 6.01 -10.51
C CYS A 77 -8.60 5.21 -11.42
N ALA A 78 -7.79 4.31 -10.82
CA ALA A 78 -6.95 3.37 -11.52
C ALA A 78 -7.62 2.00 -11.55
N PHE A 79 -8.11 1.59 -12.73
CA PHE A 79 -8.87 0.36 -12.89
C PHE A 79 -8.60 -0.30 -14.23
N GLN A 80 -8.25 -1.60 -14.22
CA GLN A 80 -8.01 -2.42 -15.41
C GLN A 80 -7.05 -1.78 -16.44
N GLY A 81 -5.99 -1.15 -15.95
CA GLY A 81 -4.99 -0.51 -16.81
C GLY A 81 -5.45 0.81 -17.42
N ALA A 82 -6.54 1.41 -16.94
CA ALA A 82 -7.02 2.72 -17.39
C ALA A 82 -7.17 3.70 -16.23
N LEU A 83 -7.09 4.99 -16.55
CA LEU A 83 -7.29 6.09 -15.61
C LEU A 83 -8.55 6.86 -15.97
N LYS A 84 -9.45 7.03 -15.00
CA LYS A 84 -10.65 7.87 -15.13
C LYS A 84 -10.62 8.98 -14.06
N PRO A 85 -10.82 10.26 -14.41
CA PRO A 85 -10.88 11.31 -13.41
C PRO A 85 -12.10 11.11 -12.49
N LEU A 86 -11.93 11.41 -11.21
CA LEU A 86 -12.99 11.41 -10.19
C LEU A 86 -13.41 12.85 -9.89
N LEU A 87 -14.37 13.36 -10.66
CA LEU A 87 -14.85 14.75 -10.56
C LEU A 87 -15.69 14.97 -9.30
N PRO A 88 -15.74 16.19 -8.72
CA PRO A 88 -16.37 16.43 -7.42
C PRO A 88 -17.80 15.91 -7.24
N HIS A 89 -18.58 15.80 -8.32
CA HIS A 89 -19.97 15.31 -8.30
C HIS A 89 -20.13 13.85 -8.72
N ASP A 90 -19.02 13.17 -9.05
CA ASP A 90 -19.03 11.73 -9.34
C ASP A 90 -19.28 10.92 -8.05
N SER A 91 -19.93 9.77 -8.23
CA SER A 91 -20.15 8.79 -7.18
C SER A 91 -18.85 8.27 -6.59
N ASP A 92 -18.86 8.04 -5.27
CA ASP A 92 -17.78 7.35 -4.56
C ASP A 92 -17.85 5.82 -4.72
N VAL A 93 -18.93 5.31 -5.30
CA VAL A 93 -19.03 3.90 -5.69
C VAL A 93 -18.20 3.68 -6.96
N LEU A 94 -16.96 3.25 -6.76
CA LEU A 94 -16.04 2.92 -7.83
C LEU A 94 -16.37 1.56 -8.48
N PRO A 95 -15.92 1.29 -9.72
CA PRO A 95 -16.06 -0.02 -10.34
C PRO A 95 -15.52 -1.15 -9.44
N ILE A 96 -16.22 -2.28 -9.43
CA ILE A 96 -15.83 -3.47 -8.64
C ILE A 96 -14.43 -3.90 -9.08
N GLY A 97 -13.53 -4.09 -8.10
CA GLY A 97 -12.14 -4.42 -8.34
C GLY A 97 -11.22 -3.22 -8.54
N THR A 98 -11.70 -1.98 -8.42
CA THR A 98 -10.82 -0.80 -8.32
C THR A 98 -10.01 -0.88 -7.05
N THR A 99 -8.69 -0.94 -7.14
CA THR A 99 -7.82 -1.13 -5.97
C THR A 99 -7.13 0.13 -5.51
N SER A 100 -7.08 1.17 -6.35
CA SER A 100 -6.38 2.40 -6.02
C SER A 100 -6.92 3.61 -6.77
N ILE A 101 -6.58 4.79 -6.27
CA ILE A 101 -6.71 6.06 -6.97
C ILE A 101 -5.35 6.76 -6.99
N TRP A 102 -5.10 7.56 -8.02
CA TRP A 102 -3.85 8.28 -8.20
C TRP A 102 -4.06 9.79 -8.04
N LEU A 103 -3.08 10.44 -7.43
CA LEU A 103 -3.11 11.87 -7.12
C LEU A 103 -2.07 12.63 -7.93
N ARG A 104 -2.49 13.78 -8.48
CA ARG A 104 -1.59 14.79 -9.05
C ARG A 104 -2.18 16.19 -8.91
N ARG A 105 -1.35 17.23 -8.95
CA ARG A 105 -1.82 18.62 -8.83
C ARG A 105 -2.58 19.10 -10.06
N SER A 106 -2.13 18.73 -11.25
CA SER A 106 -2.72 19.15 -12.52
C SER A 106 -2.37 18.19 -13.66
N ALA A 107 -2.94 18.40 -14.84
CA ALA A 107 -2.62 17.61 -16.03
C ALA A 107 -1.16 17.73 -16.49
N TYR A 108 -0.45 18.78 -16.06
CA TYR A 108 0.97 19.03 -16.38
C TYR A 108 1.92 18.59 -15.27
N SER A 109 1.39 18.12 -14.15
CA SER A 109 2.17 17.69 -12.99
C SER A 109 2.38 16.18 -13.05
N LEU A 110 3.49 15.73 -12.45
CA LEU A 110 3.74 14.31 -12.22
C LEU A 110 2.66 13.69 -11.32
N TRP A 111 2.49 12.38 -11.41
CA TRP A 111 1.79 11.63 -10.37
C TRP A 111 2.62 11.65 -9.09
N GLU A 112 1.95 11.78 -7.94
CA GLU A 112 2.67 11.94 -6.68
C GLU A 112 2.34 10.84 -5.68
N TYR A 113 1.09 10.39 -5.62
CA TYR A 113 0.67 9.38 -4.66
C TYR A 113 -0.25 8.36 -5.31
N GLU A 114 0.01 7.09 -5.03
CA GLU A 114 -0.95 6.02 -5.21
C GLU A 114 -1.66 5.79 -3.87
N VAL A 115 -2.98 5.93 -3.86
CA VAL A 115 -3.81 5.66 -2.69
C VAL A 115 -4.51 4.32 -2.89
N LEU A 116 -4.04 3.29 -2.18
CA LEU A 116 -4.63 1.97 -2.12
C LEU A 116 -5.91 1.99 -1.28
N LEU A 117 -6.97 1.39 -1.83
CA LEU A 117 -8.30 1.28 -1.22
C LEU A 117 -8.46 -0.10 -0.59
N ASP A 118 -8.15 -0.17 0.70
CA ASP A 118 -8.12 -1.40 1.48
C ASP A 118 -9.51 -1.74 2.05
N PRO A 119 -9.91 -3.03 2.11
CA PRO A 119 -11.23 -3.41 2.64
C PRO A 119 -11.34 -3.32 4.17
N SER A 120 -10.26 -2.99 4.87
CA SER A 120 -10.26 -2.77 6.32
C SER A 120 -11.24 -1.67 6.73
N ASP A 121 -11.56 -1.67 8.01
CA ASP A 121 -12.31 -0.61 8.69
C ASP A 121 -11.44 0.00 9.81
N GLY A 122 -12.01 0.90 10.62
CA GLY A 122 -11.27 1.62 11.65
C GLY A 122 -10.69 0.74 12.77
N GLU A 123 -11.12 -0.52 12.89
CA GLU A 123 -10.74 -1.42 13.99
C GLU A 123 -10.15 -2.74 13.49
N THR A 124 -10.60 -3.22 12.32
CA THR A 124 -10.26 -4.55 11.79
C THR A 124 -9.51 -4.41 10.48
N TRP A 125 -8.29 -4.94 10.45
CA TRP A 125 -7.57 -5.16 9.20
C TRP A 125 -8.14 -6.38 8.45
N ARG A 126 -8.31 -6.26 7.13
CA ARG A 126 -8.83 -7.33 6.27
C ARG A 126 -7.91 -7.57 5.09
N PHE A 127 -7.51 -8.82 4.87
CA PHE A 127 -6.66 -9.15 3.74
C PHE A 127 -7.45 -9.05 2.43
N ARG A 128 -7.06 -8.14 1.53
CA ARG A 128 -7.80 -7.89 0.28
C ARG A 128 -7.93 -9.10 -0.64
N ARG A 129 -7.01 -10.06 -0.57
CA ARG A 129 -7.07 -11.30 -1.38
C ARG A 129 -7.99 -12.36 -0.79
N ASP A 130 -8.20 -12.32 0.52
CA ASP A 130 -9.14 -13.18 1.23
C ASP A 130 -9.66 -12.44 2.46
N THR A 131 -10.82 -11.80 2.33
CA THR A 131 -11.37 -10.93 3.38
C THR A 131 -11.87 -11.69 4.61
N ALA A 132 -11.87 -13.04 4.59
CA ALA A 132 -12.08 -13.84 5.79
C ALA A 132 -10.85 -13.81 6.72
N VAL A 133 -9.66 -13.56 6.17
CA VAL A 133 -8.44 -13.35 6.95
C VAL A 133 -8.45 -11.94 7.52
N THR A 134 -8.54 -11.87 8.85
CA THR A 134 -8.65 -10.61 9.59
C THR A 134 -7.75 -10.62 10.82
N MET A 135 -7.41 -9.43 11.31
CA MET A 135 -6.79 -9.20 12.63
C MET A 135 -7.13 -7.78 13.09
N PRO A 136 -6.96 -7.43 14.38
CA PRO A 136 -7.06 -6.05 14.83
C PRO A 136 -6.15 -5.13 14.01
N LEU A 137 -6.64 -3.95 13.62
CA LEU A 137 -5.90 -3.03 12.75
C LEU A 137 -4.54 -2.65 13.36
N GLN A 138 -4.51 -2.43 14.68
CA GLN A 138 -3.27 -2.18 15.43
C GLN A 138 -2.25 -3.33 15.36
N ASP A 139 -2.70 -4.57 15.16
CA ASP A 139 -1.82 -5.73 15.05
C ASP A 139 -1.27 -5.90 13.64
N ALA A 140 -1.94 -5.33 12.63
CA ALA A 140 -1.49 -5.28 11.24
C ALA A 140 -0.51 -4.14 10.96
N LEU A 141 -0.39 -3.16 11.87
CA LEU A 141 0.40 -1.95 11.68
C LEU A 141 1.52 -1.83 12.72
N THR A 142 2.55 -1.05 12.39
CA THR A 142 3.59 -0.58 13.32
C THR A 142 3.74 0.92 13.20
N VAL A 143 4.30 1.57 14.21
CA VAL A 143 4.52 3.02 14.21
C VAL A 143 6.02 3.30 14.25
N GLN A 144 6.49 4.13 13.34
CA GLN A 144 7.85 4.65 13.30
C GLN A 144 7.82 6.13 12.99
N ASP A 145 8.52 6.93 13.81
CA ASP A 145 8.58 8.40 13.67
C ASP A 145 7.21 9.07 13.54
N GLY A 146 6.21 8.53 14.27
CA GLY A 146 4.83 9.03 14.27
C GLY A 146 3.99 8.60 13.06
N ILE A 147 4.55 7.85 12.11
CA ILE A 147 3.87 7.36 10.91
C ILE A 147 3.52 5.88 11.09
N ARG A 148 2.29 5.51 10.69
CA ARG A 148 1.85 4.10 10.66
C ARG A 148 2.32 3.44 9.38
N PHE A 149 2.89 2.24 9.50
CA PHE A 149 3.30 1.38 8.39
C PHE A 149 2.60 0.02 8.51
N ALA A 150 2.26 -0.60 7.39
CA ALA A 150 1.85 -2.01 7.39
C ALA A 150 3.02 -2.87 7.89
N LYS A 151 2.74 -3.84 8.76
CA LYS A 151 3.78 -4.75 9.24
C LYS A 151 4.36 -5.58 8.09
N PRO A 152 5.64 -5.99 8.16
CA PRO A 152 6.33 -6.67 7.07
C PRO A 152 5.61 -7.93 6.59
N GLN A 153 5.04 -8.77 7.47
CA GLN A 153 4.28 -9.95 7.05
C GLN A 153 3.06 -9.63 6.19
N VAL A 154 2.39 -8.50 6.46
CA VAL A 154 1.23 -8.04 5.68
C VAL A 154 1.67 -7.61 4.28
N VAL A 155 2.75 -6.85 4.20
CA VAL A 155 3.32 -6.40 2.92
C VAL A 155 3.84 -7.57 2.09
N LEU A 156 4.59 -8.49 2.72
CA LEU A 156 5.10 -9.71 2.08
C LEU A 156 3.97 -10.60 1.57
N ALA A 157 2.86 -10.76 2.32
CA ALA A 157 1.71 -11.54 1.86
C ALA A 157 1.07 -10.96 0.58
N TYR A 158 1.11 -9.64 0.39
CA TYR A 158 0.71 -9.02 -0.87
C TYR A 158 1.74 -9.26 -1.96
N GLY A 159 3.03 -9.08 -1.73
CA GLY A 159 3.99 -9.28 -2.83
C GLY A 159 4.21 -10.75 -3.22
N ALA A 160 3.92 -11.72 -2.34
CA ALA A 160 4.14 -13.14 -2.61
C ALA A 160 3.37 -13.70 -3.82
N ALA A 161 2.18 -13.18 -4.15
CA ALA A 161 1.46 -13.68 -5.32
C ALA A 161 1.98 -13.10 -6.65
N ASP A 162 2.72 -12.00 -6.59
CA ASP A 162 3.22 -11.30 -7.78
C ASP A 162 4.73 -11.56 -7.99
N HIS A 163 5.42 -12.03 -6.96
CA HIS A 163 6.86 -12.22 -6.95
C HIS A 163 7.27 -13.50 -6.23
N THR A 164 8.10 -14.30 -6.90
CA THR A 164 8.64 -15.56 -6.36
C THR A 164 10.10 -15.45 -5.93
N GLU A 165 10.87 -14.53 -6.51
CA GLU A 165 12.26 -14.23 -6.13
C GLU A 165 12.49 -12.73 -6.05
N VAL A 166 12.78 -12.25 -4.84
CA VAL A 166 12.97 -10.83 -4.55
C VAL A 166 13.97 -10.68 -3.41
N GLU A 167 14.93 -9.78 -3.58
CA GLU A 167 15.94 -9.46 -2.55
C GLU A 167 15.28 -8.94 -1.27
N TRP A 168 14.17 -8.23 -1.43
CA TRP A 168 13.43 -7.61 -0.33
C TRP A 168 12.72 -8.58 0.62
N LEU A 169 12.56 -9.85 0.23
CA LEU A 169 12.15 -10.87 1.18
C LEU A 169 13.26 -11.08 2.22
N ASP A 170 14.48 -11.35 1.75
CA ASP A 170 15.60 -11.72 2.62
C ASP A 170 16.01 -10.55 3.52
N GLU A 171 15.87 -9.32 3.03
CA GLU A 171 16.03 -8.07 3.82
C GLU A 171 14.99 -7.93 4.93
N ALA A 172 13.75 -8.38 4.69
CA ALA A 172 12.66 -8.28 5.65
C ALA A 172 12.63 -9.43 6.66
N LEU A 173 13.19 -10.61 6.33
CA LEU A 173 13.17 -11.81 7.19
C LEU A 173 13.70 -11.61 8.63
N PRO A 174 14.72 -10.77 8.89
CA PRO A 174 15.18 -10.46 10.25
C PRO A 174 14.15 -9.67 11.08
N SER A 175 13.29 -8.88 10.43
CA SER A 175 12.25 -8.08 11.09
C SER A 175 10.99 -8.86 11.47
N LEU A 176 10.84 -10.10 10.97
CA LEU A 176 9.69 -10.96 11.25
C LEU A 176 9.92 -11.82 12.48
N ASP A 177 9.06 -11.68 13.49
CA ASP A 177 8.99 -12.63 14.61
C ASP A 177 8.41 -14.00 14.19
N ALA A 178 8.46 -14.96 15.12
CA ALA A 178 8.00 -16.32 14.88
C ALA A 178 6.50 -16.41 14.52
N GLU A 179 5.67 -15.53 15.10
CA GLU A 179 4.24 -15.47 14.81
C GLU A 179 4.00 -14.93 13.40
N SER A 180 4.67 -13.84 13.04
CA SER A 180 4.61 -13.20 11.72
C SER A 180 5.07 -14.14 10.60
N ARG A 181 6.13 -14.92 10.85
CA ARG A 181 6.61 -15.96 9.93
C ARG A 181 5.59 -17.09 9.74
N THR A 182 5.03 -17.59 10.84
CA THR A 182 3.98 -18.62 10.82
C THR A 182 2.76 -18.11 10.05
N TRP A 183 2.29 -16.91 10.40
CA TRP A 183 1.16 -16.26 9.76
C TRP A 183 1.38 -16.14 8.25
N LEU A 184 2.54 -15.62 7.82
CA LEU A 184 2.85 -15.49 6.39
C LEU A 184 2.90 -16.87 5.70
N THR A 185 3.58 -17.86 6.30
CA THR A 185 3.73 -19.21 5.74
C THR A 185 2.37 -19.86 5.45
N GLU A 186 1.41 -19.71 6.35
CA GLU A 186 0.05 -20.25 6.22
C GLU A 186 -0.76 -19.62 5.07
N ARG A 187 -0.37 -18.43 4.59
CA ARG A 187 -1.03 -17.73 3.47
C ARG A 187 -0.33 -17.95 2.13
N LEU A 188 0.76 -18.72 2.11
CA LEU A 188 1.45 -19.11 0.89
C LEU A 188 0.98 -20.48 0.41
N ALA A 189 1.02 -20.71 -0.90
CA ALA A 189 0.83 -22.05 -1.48
C ALA A 189 1.89 -23.04 -0.95
N ASP A 190 1.56 -24.34 -0.95
CA ASP A 190 2.43 -25.35 -0.35
C ASP A 190 3.81 -25.48 -1.01
N ASP A 191 3.86 -25.23 -2.31
CA ASP A 191 5.06 -25.23 -3.15
C ASP A 191 5.72 -23.85 -3.27
N HIS A 192 5.20 -22.83 -2.57
CA HIS A 192 5.73 -21.47 -2.68
C HIS A 192 7.20 -21.40 -2.19
N PRO A 193 8.13 -20.84 -2.98
CA PRO A 193 9.56 -20.88 -2.68
C PRO A 193 9.93 -20.21 -1.35
N TRP A 194 9.15 -19.23 -0.91
CA TRP A 194 9.42 -18.51 0.34
C TRP A 194 9.21 -19.34 1.59
N ARG A 195 8.38 -20.40 1.55
CA ARG A 195 8.09 -21.22 2.74
C ARG A 195 9.37 -21.78 3.37
N LYS A 196 10.30 -22.28 2.55
CA LYS A 196 11.60 -22.80 3.02
C LYS A 196 12.41 -21.73 3.76
N ARG A 197 12.39 -20.49 3.26
CA ARG A 197 13.12 -19.36 3.85
C ARG A 197 12.48 -18.88 5.15
N LEU A 198 11.15 -18.84 5.22
CA LEU A 198 10.40 -18.45 6.42
C LEU A 198 10.56 -19.45 7.57
N GLN A 199 10.69 -20.73 7.24
CA GLN A 199 10.88 -21.83 8.20
C GLN A 199 12.34 -22.02 8.64
N ALA A 200 13.30 -21.40 7.95
CA ALA A 200 14.70 -21.47 8.35
C ALA A 200 14.91 -20.73 9.68
N PRO A 201 15.71 -21.26 10.62
CA PRO A 201 16.04 -20.57 11.86
C PRO A 201 16.61 -19.17 11.60
N GLN A 202 16.25 -18.18 12.42
CA GLN A 202 16.97 -16.90 12.41
C GLN A 202 18.42 -17.16 12.84
N ALA A 203 19.37 -16.66 12.05
CA ALA A 203 20.81 -16.75 12.31
C ALA A 203 21.25 -15.75 13.36
#